data_AF-H1YZ75-F1
#
_entry.id   AF-H1YZ75-F1
#
_cell.length_a   1.000
_cell.length_b   1.000
_cell.length_c   1.000
_cell.angle_alpha   90.00
_cell.angle_beta   90.00
_cell.angle_gamma   90.00
#
_symmetry.space_group_name_H-M   'P 1'
#
loop_
_entity.id
_entity.type
_entity.pdbx_description
1 polymer ?
#
loop_
_entity_poly.entity_id
_entity_poly.type
_entity_poly.pdbx_seq_one_letter_code
_entity_poly.pdbx_strand_id
1 'polypeptide(L)'
;MNPYDIIEKFLKYYSAKAGINPENYNKFLNRLSILEKSGIINRICRTDYRVLLFAALLIIMPAISASGSIFYDDNFKSTDVKEITNAGIEKKSTFDDITRRNGINDILNLIKKTPEEEISKSLVNEQMKENISFQTTVKDELDIAAGDFIGPAKIAEEFEIQVFDLIPDSYIINPEYLEKETGIRIIVHYKSSRLNIIQNTVWAFETDATRMLSGIMGGKNRDDIAFIIINFDDVDGRENDVLFKMSAGDVDELDNFPEPGYYIPGSEWTEYKIDMDTEIKYYEDPATKFEFENSKKYISYNDAARVYSADDLREYTIEKSKELNEITWKITDYAVKKDWFKAAEESENLITVSSEYIKEIEKFAVDKNLEGPLEEIKEGFKQYNKAGMDFWYGSYYYNSDRILEGTFSVKSGINHLNSAFNNLEINEIKEERIFRAPVTEMLPKLLKLNEIYKYKDISGSNDISIKIEAYNTAYRYYLKNGNSENTIVTSDYGTKFLFVTLDITHMGYRGGKSQTVSTPSKNDISLHWLNQKISPSTPEQYITGIGVPYSKKKLDRREHFESVLLFIVPEDFNPGNAYIEINLGSQGNPAWSFEYPDISHK
;
A
#
# COMPACT_ATOMS: atom_id res chain seq x y z
N MET A 1 -8.18 35.42 19.98
CA MET A 1 -8.78 36.27 18.93
C MET A 1 -10.04 36.93 19.47
N ASN A 2 -10.33 38.17 19.11
CA ASN A 2 -11.62 38.79 19.41
C ASN A 2 -12.70 38.03 18.61
N PRO A 3 -13.81 37.59 19.22
CA PRO A 3 -14.90 36.94 18.48
C PRO A 3 -15.39 37.74 17.28
N TYR A 4 -15.36 39.07 17.36
CA TYR A 4 -15.68 39.96 16.25
C TYR A 4 -14.82 39.71 15.01
N ASP A 5 -13.50 39.57 15.19
CA ASP A 5 -12.55 39.35 14.09
C ASP A 5 -12.83 38.02 13.39
N ILE A 6 -13.19 36.97 14.14
CA ILE A 6 -13.54 35.65 13.58
C ILE A 6 -14.81 35.75 12.74
N ILE A 7 -15.83 36.46 13.22
CA ILE A 7 -17.12 36.61 12.52
C ILE A 7 -16.95 37.47 11.27
N GLU A 8 -16.26 38.60 11.37
CA GLU A 8 -16.01 39.49 10.24
C GLU A 8 -15.27 38.76 9.11
N LYS A 9 -14.26 37.96 9.47
CA LYS A 9 -13.51 37.11 8.53
C LYS A 9 -14.38 36.02 7.91
N PHE A 10 -15.14 35.28 8.72
CA PHE A 10 -16.06 34.25 8.25
C PHE A 10 -17.09 34.83 7.26
N LEU A 11 -17.66 35.99 7.58
CA LEU A 11 -18.60 36.68 6.70
C LEU A 11 -17.96 37.18 5.42
N LYS A 12 -16.71 37.63 5.47
CA LYS A 12 -15.96 38.08 4.29
C LYS A 12 -15.81 36.94 3.28
N TYR A 13 -15.45 35.75 3.77
CA TYR A 13 -15.29 34.55 2.95
C TYR A 13 -16.60 34.13 2.28
N TYR A 14 -17.68 33.95 3.05
CA TYR A 14 -18.96 33.51 2.50
C TYR A 14 -19.65 34.58 1.65
N SER A 15 -19.48 35.87 1.95
CA SER A 15 -20.05 36.95 1.12
C SER A 15 -19.39 37.06 -0.25
N ALA A 16 -18.09 36.77 -0.35
CA ALA A 16 -17.38 36.69 -1.63
C ALA A 16 -17.82 35.48 -2.45
N LYS A 17 -17.92 34.30 -1.83
CA LYS A 17 -18.36 33.06 -2.51
C LYS A 17 -19.82 33.11 -2.94
N ALA A 18 -20.68 33.80 -2.18
CA ALA A 18 -22.11 33.99 -2.49
C ALA A 18 -22.41 35.22 -3.38
N GLY A 19 -21.40 35.96 -3.86
CA GLY A 19 -21.59 37.11 -4.75
C GLY A 19 -22.34 38.29 -4.11
N ILE A 20 -22.24 38.47 -2.79
CA ILE A 20 -22.98 39.51 -2.07
C ILE A 20 -22.43 40.90 -2.42
N ASN A 21 -23.33 41.84 -2.74
CA ASN A 21 -22.97 43.22 -3.05
C ASN A 21 -22.13 43.85 -1.90
N PRO A 22 -20.93 44.42 -2.19
CA PRO A 22 -20.04 45.02 -1.19
C PRO A 22 -20.70 46.09 -0.31
N GLU A 23 -21.68 46.82 -0.83
CA GLU A 23 -22.38 47.86 -0.07
C GLU A 23 -23.29 47.27 1.03
N ASN A 24 -23.87 46.11 0.77
CA ASN A 24 -24.70 45.38 1.73
C ASN A 24 -23.84 44.69 2.80
N TYR A 25 -22.71 44.12 2.38
CA TYR A 25 -21.69 43.59 3.29
C TYR A 25 -21.17 44.68 4.26
N ASN A 26 -20.82 45.85 3.74
CA ASN A 26 -20.35 46.97 4.57
C ASN A 26 -21.43 47.52 5.53
N LYS A 27 -22.71 47.54 5.10
CA LYS A 27 -23.83 47.89 5.99
C LYS A 27 -24.02 46.86 7.10
N PHE A 28 -23.80 45.58 6.82
CA PHE A 28 -23.84 44.52 7.82
C PHE A 28 -22.68 44.65 8.81
N LEU A 29 -21.44 44.81 8.34
CA LEU A 29 -20.26 44.98 9.21
C LEU A 29 -20.39 46.18 10.15
N ASN A 30 -20.94 47.30 9.65
CA ASN A 30 -21.23 48.47 10.48
C ASN A 30 -22.24 48.15 11.60
N ARG A 31 -23.27 47.34 11.33
CA ARG A 31 -24.23 46.90 12.35
C ARG A 31 -23.62 45.92 13.33
N LEU A 32 -22.77 45.01 12.86
CA LEU A 32 -22.03 44.08 13.70
C LEU A 32 -21.08 44.83 14.66
N SER A 33 -20.40 45.89 14.17
CA SER A 33 -19.53 46.75 14.98
C SER A 33 -20.30 47.47 16.09
N ILE A 34 -21.55 47.87 15.83
CA ILE A 34 -22.43 48.48 16.84
C ILE A 34 -22.78 47.43 17.92
N LEU A 35 -23.05 46.18 17.53
CA LEU A 35 -23.34 45.08 18.47
C LEU A 35 -22.10 44.67 19.29
N GLU A 36 -20.91 44.74 18.70
CA GLU A 36 -19.65 44.55 19.41
C GLU A 36 -19.43 45.63 20.47
N LYS A 37 -19.54 46.92 20.07
CA LYS A 37 -19.36 48.08 20.96
C LYS A 37 -20.36 48.12 22.10
N SER A 38 -21.55 47.54 21.92
CA SER A 38 -22.56 47.40 22.98
C SER A 38 -22.29 46.24 23.94
N GLY A 39 -21.24 45.45 23.72
CA GLY A 39 -20.87 44.29 24.55
C GLY A 39 -21.82 43.09 24.42
N ILE A 40 -22.80 43.15 23.50
CA ILE A 40 -23.78 42.09 23.28
C ILE A 40 -23.09 40.85 22.70
N ILE A 41 -22.18 41.03 21.73
CA ILE A 41 -21.41 39.93 21.14
C ILE A 41 -20.59 39.20 22.23
N ASN A 42 -19.89 39.95 23.08
CA ASN A 42 -19.11 39.36 24.18
C ASN A 42 -19.97 38.65 25.24
N ARG A 43 -21.22 39.08 25.46
CA ARG A 43 -22.15 38.37 26.35
C ARG A 43 -22.65 37.06 25.73
N ILE A 44 -22.92 37.03 24.42
CA ILE A 44 -23.38 35.83 23.73
C ILE A 44 -22.23 34.80 23.64
N CYS A 45 -21.00 35.24 23.33
CA CYS A 45 -19.82 34.37 23.23
C CYS A 45 -19.41 33.67 24.53
N ARG A 46 -19.85 34.15 25.70
CA ARG A 46 -19.63 33.47 26.98
C ARG A 46 -20.45 32.19 27.16
N THR A 47 -21.47 31.96 26.33
CA THR A 47 -22.46 30.90 26.55
C THR A 47 -22.25 29.71 25.61
N ASP A 48 -21.95 29.95 24.32
CA ASP A 48 -21.47 28.93 23.36
C ASP A 48 -21.13 29.63 22.00
N TYR A 49 -20.00 29.31 21.37
CA TYR A 49 -19.62 29.87 20.06
C TYR A 49 -20.57 29.41 18.93
N ARG A 50 -21.21 28.25 19.09
CA ARG A 50 -22.15 27.68 18.09
C ARG A 50 -23.41 28.52 17.92
N VAL A 51 -23.86 29.19 18.99
CA VAL A 51 -25.06 30.07 18.97
C VAL A 51 -24.82 31.31 18.11
N LEU A 52 -23.57 31.78 18.04
CA LEU A 52 -23.21 32.96 17.27
C LEU A 52 -23.11 32.66 15.77
N LEU A 53 -22.57 31.49 15.41
CA LEU A 53 -22.55 31.00 14.03
C LEU A 53 -23.97 30.82 13.49
N PHE A 54 -24.87 30.28 14.33
CA PHE A 54 -26.30 30.12 14.03
C PHE A 54 -27.03 31.47 13.88
N ALA A 55 -26.72 32.45 14.73
CA ALA A 55 -27.27 33.81 14.64
C ALA A 55 -26.74 34.57 13.42
N ALA A 56 -25.48 34.37 13.04
CA ALA A 56 -24.91 34.94 11.82
C ALA A 56 -25.58 34.34 10.56
N LEU A 57 -25.75 33.02 10.51
CA LEU A 57 -26.47 32.33 9.44
C LEU A 57 -27.92 32.84 9.28
N LEU A 58 -28.63 33.06 10.39
CA LEU A 58 -30.01 33.58 10.40
C LEU A 58 -30.15 35.03 9.90
N ILE A 59 -29.08 35.84 9.94
CA ILE A 59 -29.11 37.24 9.48
C ILE A 59 -28.58 37.37 8.05
N ILE A 60 -27.72 36.45 7.58
CA ILE A 60 -27.21 36.41 6.20
C ILE A 60 -28.29 35.94 5.22
N MET A 61 -29.08 34.92 5.56
CA MET A 61 -30.07 34.32 4.65
C MET A 61 -31.15 35.30 4.14
N PRO A 62 -31.68 36.25 4.94
CA PRO A 62 -32.62 37.27 4.44
C PRO A 62 -31.98 38.34 3.53
N ALA A 63 -30.68 38.58 3.65
CA ALA A 63 -29.98 39.58 2.84
C ALA A 63 -29.71 39.06 1.41
N ILE A 64 -29.57 37.75 1.25
CA ILE A 64 -29.40 37.08 -0.05
C ILE A 64 -30.75 37.05 -0.81
N SER A 65 -31.86 36.73 -0.14
CA SER A 65 -33.19 36.66 -0.77
C SER A 65 -33.77 38.02 -1.20
N ALA A 66 -33.34 39.13 -0.58
CA ALA A 66 -33.77 40.48 -0.97
C ALA A 66 -33.04 41.05 -2.21
N SER A 67 -32.01 40.36 -2.73
CA SER A 67 -31.18 40.84 -3.85
C SER A 67 -31.60 40.29 -5.23
N GLY A 68 -32.61 39.41 -5.28
CA GLY A 68 -33.14 38.83 -6.51
C GLY A 68 -34.01 39.78 -7.33
N SER A 69 -33.44 40.86 -7.87
CA SER A 69 -33.90 41.51 -9.10
C SER A 69 -32.88 42.53 -9.58
N ILE A 70 -32.02 42.12 -10.51
CA ILE A 70 -31.55 42.83 -11.72
C ILE A 70 -30.60 41.85 -12.43
N PHE A 71 -31.16 40.96 -13.25
CA PHE A 71 -30.53 40.41 -14.45
C PHE A 71 -31.67 40.15 -15.43
N TYR A 72 -32.00 41.19 -16.20
CA TYR A 72 -32.72 41.04 -17.46
C TYR A 72 -31.63 41.03 -18.54
N ASP A 73 -31.36 39.86 -19.12
CA ASP A 73 -30.61 39.73 -20.38
C ASP A 73 -31.62 39.38 -21.47
N ASP A 74 -31.70 40.21 -22.49
CA ASP A 74 -32.77 40.29 -23.49
C ASP A 74 -32.69 39.20 -24.58
N ASN A 75 -31.94 38.11 -24.38
CA ASN A 75 -31.67 37.14 -25.46
C ASN A 75 -31.85 35.65 -25.10
N PHE A 76 -32.76 35.31 -24.19
CA PHE A 76 -33.19 33.92 -24.01
C PHE A 76 -34.69 33.75 -24.31
N LYS A 77 -35.00 33.18 -25.48
CA LYS A 77 -36.35 32.71 -25.80
C LYS A 77 -36.63 31.45 -24.97
N SER A 78 -37.38 31.61 -23.89
CA SER A 78 -38.00 30.50 -23.18
C SER A 78 -39.40 30.23 -23.73
N THR A 79 -39.64 28.98 -24.11
CA THR A 79 -40.96 28.36 -24.03
C THR A 79 -40.75 27.18 -23.12
N ASP A 80 -41.10 27.37 -21.85
CA ASP A 80 -41.52 26.34 -20.87
C ASP A 80 -41.16 26.73 -19.41
N VAL A 81 -41.42 27.97 -18.99
CA VAL A 81 -41.68 28.29 -17.57
C VAL A 81 -42.59 29.52 -17.50
N LYS A 82 -43.89 29.36 -17.78
CA LYS A 82 -44.86 30.48 -17.74
C LYS A 82 -45.96 30.35 -16.69
N GLU A 83 -45.87 29.39 -15.78
CA GLU A 83 -46.98 29.13 -14.82
C GLU A 83 -46.66 29.32 -13.33
N ILE A 84 -45.47 29.81 -12.93
CA ILE A 84 -45.16 29.97 -11.49
C ILE A 84 -45.22 31.43 -10.99
N THR A 85 -45.25 32.45 -11.85
CA THR A 85 -45.12 33.85 -11.39
C THR A 85 -46.31 34.75 -11.71
N ASN A 86 -47.53 34.37 -11.29
CA ASN A 86 -48.69 35.27 -11.38
C ASN A 86 -49.58 35.36 -10.12
N ALA A 87 -49.15 34.84 -8.98
CA ALA A 87 -49.87 35.04 -7.72
C ALA A 87 -49.07 35.91 -6.73
N GLY A 88 -49.04 37.22 -7.01
CA GLY A 88 -49.04 38.23 -5.95
C GLY A 88 -47.78 39.03 -5.73
N ILE A 89 -47.44 39.95 -6.65
CA ILE A 89 -46.78 41.22 -6.29
C ILE A 89 -47.36 42.35 -7.14
N GLU A 90 -48.60 42.74 -6.84
CA GLU A 90 -49.06 44.12 -7.09
C GLU A 90 -49.05 44.86 -5.75
N LYS A 91 -47.87 45.36 -5.37
CA LYS A 91 -47.75 46.56 -4.52
C LYS A 91 -46.31 47.05 -4.55
N LYS A 92 -46.10 48.20 -5.19
CA LYS A 92 -44.91 49.03 -4.94
C LYS A 92 -44.97 49.51 -3.49
N SER A 93 -44.27 48.82 -2.60
CA SER A 93 -44.00 49.32 -1.25
C SER A 93 -42.69 50.12 -1.28
N THR A 94 -42.75 51.35 -0.77
CA THR A 94 -41.57 52.21 -0.57
C THR A 94 -40.84 51.79 0.72
N PHE A 95 -39.54 52.12 0.83
CA PHE A 95 -38.68 51.77 1.98
C PHE A 95 -39.24 52.23 3.34
N ASP A 96 -40.10 53.25 3.34
CA ASP A 96 -40.82 53.73 4.54
C ASP A 96 -41.91 52.77 5.05
N ASP A 97 -42.39 51.85 4.21
CA ASP A 97 -43.38 50.85 4.62
C ASP A 97 -42.72 49.65 5.34
N ILE A 98 -41.43 49.39 5.09
CA ILE A 98 -40.64 48.28 5.65
C ILE A 98 -40.22 48.57 7.11
N THR A 99 -40.11 49.84 7.49
CA THR A 99 -39.67 50.25 8.85
C THR A 99 -40.79 50.30 9.89
N ARG A 100 -42.05 50.10 9.50
CA ARG A 100 -43.17 49.95 10.44
C ARG A 100 -43.27 48.49 10.87
N ARG A 101 -43.66 48.24 12.14
CA ARG A 101 -43.81 46.89 12.76
C ARG A 101 -44.52 45.85 11.87
N ASN A 102 -45.42 46.29 10.99
CA ASN A 102 -46.16 45.42 10.07
C ASN A 102 -45.31 44.96 8.87
N GLY A 103 -44.40 45.77 8.34
CA GLY A 103 -43.50 45.38 7.24
C GLY A 103 -42.45 44.33 7.64
N ILE A 104 -41.99 44.38 8.90
CA ILE A 104 -41.14 43.33 9.48
C ILE A 104 -41.92 42.01 9.61
N ASN A 105 -43.19 42.06 10.02
CA ASN A 105 -44.05 40.88 10.12
C ASN A 105 -44.42 40.31 8.74
N ASP A 106 -44.58 41.15 7.72
CA ASP A 106 -44.85 40.72 6.34
C ASP A 106 -43.61 40.06 5.70
N ILE A 107 -42.41 40.59 5.94
CA ILE A 107 -41.14 39.94 5.54
C ILE A 107 -40.92 38.63 6.31
N LEU A 108 -41.18 38.60 7.62
CA LEU A 108 -41.13 37.36 8.40
C LEU A 108 -42.16 36.32 7.93
N ASN A 109 -43.33 36.75 7.45
CA ASN A 109 -44.34 35.87 6.86
C ASN A 109 -43.97 35.42 5.43
N LEU A 110 -43.20 36.21 4.68
CA LEU A 110 -42.64 35.85 3.37
C LEU A 110 -41.48 34.84 3.50
N ILE A 111 -40.61 35.04 4.50
CA ILE A 111 -39.52 34.13 4.88
C ILE A 111 -40.11 32.81 5.40
N LYS A 112 -41.19 32.86 6.19
CA LYS A 112 -41.94 31.65 6.59
C LYS A 112 -42.66 30.94 5.44
N LYS A 113 -42.87 31.60 4.30
CA LYS A 113 -43.56 31.05 3.11
C LYS A 113 -42.63 30.55 2.02
N THR A 114 -41.37 30.98 2.02
CA THR A 114 -40.35 30.49 1.08
C THR A 114 -39.69 29.28 1.75
N PRO A 115 -39.80 28.06 1.23
CA PRO A 115 -39.35 26.88 1.97
C PRO A 115 -37.83 26.99 2.16
N GLU A 116 -37.35 27.04 3.41
CA GLU A 116 -35.93 26.91 3.77
C GLU A 116 -35.27 25.70 3.07
N GLU A 117 -36.07 24.71 2.71
CA GLU A 117 -35.69 23.57 1.90
C GLU A 117 -35.23 23.90 0.48
N GLU A 118 -35.80 24.87 -0.24
CA GLU A 118 -35.48 25.07 -1.68
C GLU A 118 -34.13 25.76 -1.91
N ILE A 119 -33.77 26.75 -1.08
CA ILE A 119 -32.47 27.44 -1.15
C ILE A 119 -31.34 26.57 -0.60
N SER A 120 -31.62 25.84 0.48
CA SER A 120 -30.67 24.84 1.01
C SER A 120 -30.45 23.71 0.00
N LYS A 121 -31.51 23.25 -0.70
CA LYS A 121 -31.39 22.27 -1.79
C LYS A 121 -30.56 22.80 -2.96
N SER A 122 -30.66 24.08 -3.35
CA SER A 122 -29.91 24.58 -4.52
C SER A 122 -28.40 24.70 -4.26
N LEU A 123 -27.99 25.24 -3.10
CA LEU A 123 -26.56 25.34 -2.72
C LEU A 123 -25.94 23.97 -2.45
N VAL A 124 -26.68 23.08 -1.76
CA VAL A 124 -26.28 21.68 -1.59
C VAL A 124 -26.15 20.99 -2.95
N ASN A 125 -27.05 21.26 -3.90
CA ASN A 125 -26.98 20.66 -5.24
C ASN A 125 -25.79 21.15 -6.09
N GLU A 126 -25.34 22.39 -5.97
CA GLU A 126 -24.14 22.87 -6.69
C GLU A 126 -22.84 22.33 -6.08
N GLN A 127 -22.72 22.39 -4.75
CA GLN A 127 -21.56 21.84 -4.03
C GLN A 127 -21.45 20.31 -4.20
N MET A 128 -22.60 19.61 -4.19
CA MET A 128 -22.64 18.18 -4.47
C MET A 128 -22.25 17.87 -5.94
N LYS A 129 -22.57 18.74 -6.90
CA LYS A 129 -22.12 18.58 -8.30
C LYS A 129 -20.62 18.81 -8.46
N GLU A 130 -20.05 19.81 -7.79
CA GLU A 130 -18.61 20.06 -7.79
C GLU A 130 -17.85 18.88 -7.17
N ASN A 131 -18.31 18.38 -6.02
CA ASN A 131 -17.72 17.20 -5.38
C ASN A 131 -17.82 15.94 -6.25
N ILE A 132 -18.94 15.71 -6.93
CA ILE A 132 -19.08 14.57 -7.87
C ILE A 132 -18.13 14.72 -9.06
N SER A 133 -17.99 15.93 -9.61
CA SER A 133 -17.05 16.19 -10.72
C SER A 133 -15.61 15.96 -10.28
N PHE A 134 -15.26 16.37 -9.06
CA PHE A 134 -13.94 16.18 -8.48
C PHE A 134 -13.65 14.71 -8.21
N GLN A 135 -14.59 13.98 -7.58
CA GLN A 135 -14.50 12.53 -7.38
C GLN A 135 -14.32 11.78 -8.69
N THR A 136 -15.02 12.19 -9.75
CA THR A 136 -14.87 11.59 -11.09
C THR A 136 -13.47 11.81 -11.64
N THR A 137 -12.92 13.01 -11.48
CA THR A 137 -11.54 13.32 -11.92
C THR A 137 -10.53 12.48 -11.16
N VAL A 138 -10.65 12.37 -9.83
CA VAL A 138 -9.77 11.52 -9.01
C VAL A 138 -9.88 10.07 -9.45
N LYS A 139 -11.09 9.58 -9.71
CA LYS A 139 -11.31 8.20 -10.18
C LYS A 139 -10.65 7.95 -11.54
N ASP A 140 -10.78 8.88 -12.49
CA ASP A 140 -10.13 8.75 -13.80
C ASP A 140 -8.60 8.64 -13.67
N GLU A 141 -7.98 9.40 -12.76
CA GLU A 141 -6.53 9.29 -12.47
C GLU A 141 -6.16 7.93 -11.84
N LEU A 142 -7.01 7.39 -10.96
CA LEU A 142 -6.81 6.05 -10.39
C LEU A 142 -6.93 4.97 -11.47
N ASP A 143 -7.89 5.09 -12.39
CA ASP A 143 -8.06 4.15 -13.50
C ASP A 143 -6.87 4.19 -14.48
N ILE A 144 -6.26 5.37 -14.69
CA ILE A 144 -5.02 5.51 -15.46
C ILE A 144 -3.86 4.80 -14.75
N ALA A 145 -3.73 4.97 -13.42
CA ALA A 145 -2.68 4.35 -12.62
C ALA A 145 -2.87 2.84 -12.39
N ALA A 146 -4.06 2.30 -12.66
CA ALA A 146 -4.43 0.92 -12.34
C ALA A 146 -3.51 -0.15 -12.96
N GLY A 147 -2.93 0.13 -14.13
CA GLY A 147 -1.96 -0.75 -14.80
C GLY A 147 -0.63 -0.90 -14.06
N ASP A 148 -0.28 0.08 -13.23
CA ASP A 148 1.02 0.20 -12.57
C ASP A 148 0.97 -0.19 -11.08
N PHE A 149 -0.22 -0.52 -10.55
CA PHE A 149 -0.36 -1.04 -9.19
C PHE A 149 0.27 -2.43 -9.09
N ILE A 150 0.96 -2.65 -7.97
CA ILE A 150 1.66 -3.91 -7.69
C ILE A 150 1.14 -4.57 -6.43
N GLY A 151 0.47 -3.84 -5.55
CA GLY A 151 0.00 -4.29 -4.24
C GLY A 151 -1.51 -4.50 -4.16
N PRO A 152 -2.15 -4.16 -3.02
CA PRO A 152 -3.58 -4.36 -2.83
C PRO A 152 -4.47 -3.61 -3.81
N ALA A 153 -4.04 -2.44 -4.30
CA ALA A 153 -4.83 -1.65 -5.24
C ALA A 153 -5.01 -2.38 -6.58
N LYS A 154 -4.06 -3.25 -6.96
CA LYS A 154 -4.15 -4.09 -8.16
C LYS A 154 -5.32 -5.07 -8.12
N ILE A 155 -5.71 -5.51 -6.93
CA ILE A 155 -6.78 -6.48 -6.70
C ILE A 155 -7.98 -5.87 -5.97
N ALA A 156 -8.01 -4.54 -5.86
CA ALA A 156 -9.08 -3.82 -5.17
C ALA A 156 -10.45 -4.19 -5.77
N GLU A 157 -11.41 -4.40 -4.88
CA GLU A 157 -12.80 -4.64 -5.27
C GLU A 157 -13.50 -3.32 -5.58
N GLU A 158 -13.13 -2.26 -4.84
CA GLU A 158 -13.70 -0.93 -4.96
C GLU A 158 -12.71 0.15 -4.45
N PHE A 159 -12.79 1.33 -5.07
CA PHE A 159 -12.19 2.57 -4.56
C PHE A 159 -13.31 3.50 -4.11
N GLU A 160 -13.37 3.80 -2.80
CA GLU A 160 -14.26 4.81 -2.26
C GLU A 160 -13.52 6.15 -2.11
N ILE A 161 -14.06 7.21 -2.72
CA ILE A 161 -13.43 8.54 -2.73
C ILE A 161 -14.30 9.52 -1.95
N GLN A 162 -13.75 10.10 -0.89
CA GLN A 162 -14.40 11.12 -0.06
C GLN A 162 -13.68 12.45 -0.27
N VAL A 163 -14.45 13.51 -0.53
CA VAL A 163 -13.95 14.88 -0.73
C VAL A 163 -14.45 15.75 0.41
N PHE A 164 -13.56 16.53 1.01
CA PHE A 164 -13.83 17.40 2.15
C PHE A 164 -13.57 18.85 1.76
N ASP A 165 -14.55 19.71 2.00
CA ASP A 165 -14.39 21.15 1.91
C ASP A 165 -13.73 21.70 3.19
N LEU A 166 -12.63 22.41 3.00
CA LEU A 166 -11.84 23.03 4.06
C LEU A 166 -12.04 24.54 4.06
N ILE A 167 -11.83 25.16 5.22
CA ILE A 167 -11.90 26.61 5.40
C ILE A 167 -10.48 27.17 5.23
N PRO A 168 -10.12 27.86 4.13
CA PRO A 168 -8.72 28.20 3.79
C PRO A 168 -8.01 29.20 4.74
N ASP A 169 -8.59 29.51 5.90
CA ASP A 169 -8.00 30.44 6.88
C ASP A 169 -6.83 29.78 7.63
N SER A 170 -5.62 30.30 7.40
CA SER A 170 -4.36 29.85 8.00
C SER A 170 -4.25 30.03 9.52
N TYR A 171 -5.19 30.76 10.15
CA TYR A 171 -5.32 30.82 11.61
C TYR A 171 -6.24 29.74 12.20
N ILE A 172 -7.05 29.08 11.37
CA ILE A 172 -8.02 28.05 11.78
C ILE A 172 -7.52 26.65 11.37
N ILE A 173 -6.83 26.56 10.23
CA ILE A 173 -6.36 25.32 9.64
C ILE A 173 -4.87 25.08 9.91
N ASN A 174 -4.44 23.82 9.80
CA ASN A 174 -3.03 23.43 9.82
C ASN A 174 -2.24 24.23 8.76
N PRO A 175 -1.21 25.01 9.13
CA PRO A 175 -0.38 25.78 8.19
C PRO A 175 0.19 24.94 7.04
N GLU A 176 0.39 23.64 7.25
CA GLU A 176 0.85 22.67 6.24
C GLU A 176 -0.13 22.50 5.06
N TYR A 177 -1.37 22.98 5.18
CA TYR A 177 -2.38 22.88 4.12
C TYR A 177 -2.30 24.03 3.11
N LEU A 178 -1.41 25.00 3.32
CA LEU A 178 -1.09 26.08 2.39
C LEU A 178 -2.31 26.86 1.87
N GLU A 179 -3.31 27.10 2.73
CA GLU A 179 -4.56 27.81 2.40
C GLU A 179 -5.41 27.13 1.31
N LYS A 180 -5.17 25.85 1.03
CA LYS A 180 -5.95 25.07 0.06
C LYS A 180 -7.30 24.62 0.62
N GLU A 181 -8.29 24.51 -0.26
CA GLU A 181 -9.71 24.35 0.11
C GLU A 181 -10.20 22.90 0.12
N THR A 182 -9.43 21.93 -0.39
CA THR A 182 -9.94 20.56 -0.59
C THR A 182 -9.08 19.50 0.09
N GLY A 183 -9.69 18.64 0.90
CA GLY A 183 -9.08 17.39 1.39
C GLY A 183 -9.64 16.18 0.65
N ILE A 184 -8.81 15.17 0.41
CA ILE A 184 -9.23 13.91 -0.23
C ILE A 184 -8.94 12.74 0.70
N ARG A 185 -9.87 11.79 0.79
CA ARG A 185 -9.62 10.46 1.33
C ARG A 185 -10.02 9.39 0.31
N ILE A 186 -9.14 8.44 0.10
CA ILE A 186 -9.33 7.27 -0.76
C ILE A 186 -9.29 6.05 0.13
N ILE A 187 -10.30 5.20 0.01
CA ILE A 187 -10.36 3.91 0.71
C ILE A 187 -10.32 2.82 -0.35
N VAL A 188 -9.29 1.99 -0.26
CA VAL A 188 -9.01 0.86 -1.14
C VAL A 188 -9.54 -0.39 -0.46
N HIS A 189 -10.68 -0.89 -0.93
CA HIS A 189 -11.28 -2.11 -0.40
C HIS A 189 -10.66 -3.32 -1.08
N TYR A 190 -9.94 -4.16 -0.32
CA TYR A 190 -9.26 -5.34 -0.85
C TYR A 190 -9.47 -6.56 0.05
N LYS A 191 -9.16 -7.75 -0.47
CA LYS A 191 -9.17 -9.02 0.29
C LYS A 191 -7.75 -9.49 0.51
N SER A 192 -7.29 -9.50 1.75
CA SER A 192 -5.94 -9.99 2.07
C SER A 192 -5.73 -11.45 1.68
N SER A 193 -6.78 -12.27 1.72
CA SER A 193 -6.75 -13.68 1.28
C SER A 193 -6.37 -13.89 -0.19
N ARG A 194 -6.45 -12.84 -1.02
CA ARG A 194 -6.12 -12.87 -2.45
C ARG A 194 -4.72 -12.31 -2.75
N LEU A 195 -4.05 -11.69 -1.77
CA LEU A 195 -2.70 -11.19 -1.95
C LEU A 195 -1.70 -12.34 -1.96
N ASN A 196 -0.79 -12.32 -2.93
CA ASN A 196 0.45 -13.07 -2.78
C ASN A 196 1.39 -12.35 -1.78
N ILE A 197 2.54 -12.95 -1.50
CA ILE A 197 3.43 -12.42 -0.47
C ILE A 197 4.06 -11.10 -0.85
N ILE A 198 4.44 -10.87 -2.11
CA ILE A 198 5.00 -9.58 -2.52
C ILE A 198 3.93 -8.48 -2.47
N GLN A 199 2.70 -8.80 -2.85
CA GLN A 199 1.55 -7.91 -2.76
C GLN A 199 1.18 -7.55 -1.32
N ASN A 200 1.54 -8.41 -0.37
CA ASN A 200 1.32 -8.23 1.06
C ASN A 200 2.61 -7.75 1.79
N THR A 201 3.37 -6.85 1.16
CA THR A 201 4.55 -6.19 1.75
C THR A 201 4.32 -4.70 1.94
N VAL A 202 4.97 -4.09 2.93
CA VAL A 202 4.97 -2.63 3.14
C VAL A 202 5.30 -1.89 1.83
N TRP A 203 6.32 -2.36 1.10
CA TRP A 203 6.69 -1.88 -0.22
C TRP A 203 5.52 -1.77 -1.20
N ALA A 204 4.69 -2.80 -1.29
CA ALA A 204 3.61 -2.86 -2.27
C ALA A 204 2.49 -1.87 -1.93
N PHE A 205 2.19 -1.71 -0.64
CA PHE A 205 1.24 -0.70 -0.16
C PHE A 205 1.78 0.72 -0.41
N GLU A 206 3.04 0.97 -0.11
CA GLU A 206 3.69 2.26 -0.35
C GLU A 206 3.79 2.60 -1.84
N THR A 207 4.09 1.61 -2.68
CA THR A 207 4.13 1.78 -4.14
C THR A 207 2.75 2.15 -4.67
N ASP A 208 1.71 1.40 -4.30
CA ASP A 208 0.34 1.71 -4.71
C ASP A 208 -0.08 3.11 -4.22
N ALA A 209 0.19 3.44 -2.96
CA ALA A 209 -0.12 4.75 -2.39
C ALA A 209 0.63 5.88 -3.13
N THR A 210 1.90 5.67 -3.46
CA THR A 210 2.72 6.62 -4.23
C THR A 210 2.17 6.83 -5.63
N ARG A 211 1.70 5.76 -6.30
CA ARG A 211 1.07 5.84 -7.63
C ARG A 211 -0.21 6.67 -7.60
N MET A 212 -1.06 6.44 -6.60
CA MET A 212 -2.29 7.23 -6.42
C MET A 212 -1.97 8.69 -6.16
N LEU A 213 -1.04 8.98 -5.24
CA LEU A 213 -0.60 10.34 -4.93
C LEU A 213 -0.07 11.04 -6.19
N SER A 214 0.84 10.38 -6.93
CA SER A 214 1.46 10.94 -8.13
C SER A 214 0.45 11.19 -9.25
N GLY A 215 -0.50 10.27 -9.47
CA GLY A 215 -1.57 10.46 -10.46
C GLY A 215 -2.46 11.65 -10.12
N ILE A 216 -2.90 11.75 -8.87
CA ILE A 216 -3.78 12.84 -8.42
C ILE A 216 -3.06 14.19 -8.45
N MET A 217 -1.83 14.25 -7.96
CA MET A 217 -1.05 15.50 -7.93
C MET A 217 -0.48 15.88 -9.31
N GLY A 218 -0.39 14.94 -10.25
CA GLY A 218 -0.11 15.23 -11.66
C GLY A 218 -1.34 15.74 -12.44
N GLY A 219 -2.53 15.62 -11.86
CA GLY A 219 -3.80 16.02 -12.46
C GLY A 219 -4.11 17.52 -12.38
N LYS A 220 -5.26 17.91 -12.95
CA LYS A 220 -5.68 19.33 -13.06
C LYS A 220 -6.01 20.00 -11.73
N ASN A 221 -6.26 19.22 -10.68
CA ASN A 221 -6.80 19.72 -9.41
C ASN A 221 -5.73 19.85 -8.31
N ARG A 222 -4.44 19.68 -8.64
CA ARG A 222 -3.31 19.72 -7.70
C ARG A 222 -3.33 20.96 -6.79
N ASP A 223 -3.65 22.11 -7.37
CA ASP A 223 -3.55 23.41 -6.69
C ASP A 223 -4.61 23.59 -5.60
N ASP A 224 -5.71 22.83 -5.66
CA ASP A 224 -6.82 22.92 -4.71
C ASP A 224 -6.68 21.94 -3.52
N ILE A 225 -5.76 20.97 -3.61
CA ILE A 225 -5.64 19.85 -2.66
C ILE A 225 -4.71 20.16 -1.50
N ALA A 226 -5.30 20.34 -0.32
CA ALA A 226 -4.63 20.54 0.97
C ALA A 226 -3.98 19.28 1.53
N PHE A 227 -4.62 18.12 1.35
CA PHE A 227 -4.08 16.83 1.78
C PHE A 227 -4.76 15.67 1.04
N ILE A 228 -4.05 14.54 0.98
CA ILE A 228 -4.56 13.25 0.49
C ILE A 228 -4.34 12.22 1.59
N ILE A 229 -5.37 11.44 1.90
CA ILE A 229 -5.32 10.27 2.77
C ILE A 229 -5.64 9.04 1.93
N ILE A 230 -4.82 8.00 2.02
CA ILE A 230 -5.01 6.72 1.35
C ILE A 230 -5.09 5.65 2.43
N ASN A 231 -6.24 4.99 2.50
CA ASN A 231 -6.51 3.90 3.43
C ASN A 231 -6.66 2.60 2.66
N PHE A 232 -6.07 1.53 3.17
CA PHE A 232 -6.28 0.18 2.69
C PHE A 232 -7.10 -0.60 3.73
N ASP A 233 -8.30 -1.00 3.33
CA ASP A 233 -9.27 -1.69 4.19
C ASP A 233 -9.42 -3.15 3.74
N ASP A 234 -9.06 -4.08 4.63
CA ASP A 234 -9.19 -5.51 4.40
C ASP A 234 -10.62 -5.96 4.72
N VAL A 235 -11.40 -6.21 3.66
CA VAL A 235 -12.81 -6.59 3.79
C VAL A 235 -13.00 -7.97 4.43
N ASP A 236 -11.93 -8.77 4.56
CA ASP A 236 -11.97 -10.08 5.21
C ASP A 236 -11.92 -10.00 6.76
N GLY A 237 -11.75 -8.81 7.36
CA GLY A 237 -12.02 -8.64 8.79
C GLY A 237 -11.25 -7.56 9.55
N ARG A 238 -10.51 -6.66 8.90
CA ARG A 238 -9.77 -5.59 9.57
C ARG A 238 -9.92 -4.25 8.83
N GLU A 239 -10.63 -3.30 9.45
CA GLU A 239 -10.78 -1.95 8.91
C GLU A 239 -9.55 -1.09 9.24
N ASN A 240 -9.02 -0.33 8.26
CA ASN A 240 -7.89 0.60 8.36
C ASN A 240 -6.53 -0.02 8.72
N ASP A 241 -6.15 -1.09 8.02
CA ASP A 241 -4.88 -1.82 8.24
C ASP A 241 -3.65 -0.96 7.93
N VAL A 242 -3.74 -0.17 6.87
CA VAL A 242 -2.65 0.70 6.40
C VAL A 242 -3.21 2.07 6.02
N LEU A 243 -2.56 3.12 6.50
CA LEU A 243 -2.90 4.51 6.22
C LEU A 243 -1.66 5.28 5.81
N PHE A 244 -1.79 6.06 4.75
CA PHE A 244 -0.82 7.05 4.33
C PHE A 244 -1.49 8.41 4.18
N LYS A 245 -0.86 9.47 4.66
CA LYS A 245 -1.35 10.83 4.52
C LYS A 245 -0.23 11.74 4.05
N MET A 246 -0.52 12.52 3.03
CA MET A 246 0.37 13.55 2.51
C MET A 246 -0.32 14.92 2.53
N SER A 247 0.36 15.92 3.08
CA SER A 247 -0.10 17.32 3.16
C SER A 247 0.50 18.16 2.03
N ALA A 248 -0.18 19.24 1.63
CA ALA A 248 0.29 20.12 0.56
C ALA A 248 1.68 20.69 0.82
N GLY A 249 2.02 21.02 2.08
CA GLY A 249 3.33 21.51 2.47
C GLY A 249 4.47 20.51 2.26
N ASP A 250 4.19 19.21 2.32
CA ASP A 250 5.17 18.16 2.05
C ASP A 250 5.20 17.78 0.55
N VAL A 251 4.15 18.13 -0.22
CA VAL A 251 4.03 17.81 -1.67
C VAL A 251 4.88 18.72 -2.55
N ASP A 252 5.36 19.87 -2.07
CA ASP A 252 6.21 20.76 -2.87
C ASP A 252 7.49 20.07 -3.39
N GLU A 253 7.91 18.96 -2.77
CA GLU A 253 9.05 18.16 -3.22
C GLU A 253 8.72 17.09 -4.27
N LEU A 254 7.44 16.84 -4.57
CA LEU A 254 7.02 15.89 -5.64
C LEU A 254 7.42 16.34 -7.04
N ASP A 255 7.73 17.63 -7.25
CA ASP A 255 8.23 18.11 -8.54
C ASP A 255 9.59 17.46 -8.91
N ASN A 256 10.32 16.95 -7.92
CA ASN A 256 11.56 16.20 -8.10
C ASN A 256 11.36 14.66 -8.04
N PHE A 257 10.13 14.18 -7.95
CA PHE A 257 9.86 12.75 -7.87
C PHE A 257 10.24 12.06 -9.20
N PRO A 258 11.06 10.99 -9.15
CA PRO A 258 11.58 10.35 -10.35
C PRO A 258 10.51 9.59 -11.15
N GLU A 259 10.90 9.15 -12.35
CA GLU A 259 10.09 8.38 -13.29
C GLU A 259 9.39 7.13 -12.71
N PRO A 260 8.42 6.53 -13.44
CA PRO A 260 7.73 5.32 -13.00
C PRO A 260 8.68 4.19 -12.59
N GLY A 261 8.75 3.93 -11.28
CA GLY A 261 9.48 2.78 -10.72
C GLY A 261 9.81 2.95 -9.25
N TYR A 262 9.85 4.20 -8.78
CA TYR A 262 10.12 4.54 -7.40
C TYR A 262 8.86 4.60 -6.53
N TYR A 263 9.06 4.50 -5.21
CA TYR A 263 8.02 4.67 -4.21
C TYR A 263 8.48 5.60 -3.08
N ILE A 264 7.52 6.25 -2.43
CA ILE A 264 7.73 7.07 -1.23
C ILE A 264 7.55 6.15 -0.01
N PRO A 265 8.61 5.88 0.77
CA PRO A 265 8.54 5.04 1.95
C PRO A 265 7.73 5.74 3.05
N GLY A 266 7.11 4.97 3.94
CA GLY A 266 6.21 5.46 4.99
C GLY A 266 6.80 6.61 5.81
N SER A 267 8.10 6.57 6.10
CA SER A 267 8.83 7.60 6.85
C SER A 267 8.79 9.00 6.21
N GLU A 268 8.59 9.07 4.90
CA GLU A 268 8.56 10.32 4.13
C GLU A 268 7.13 10.87 3.95
N TRP A 269 6.10 10.12 4.37
CA TRP A 269 4.73 10.63 4.41
C TRP A 269 4.51 11.57 5.59
N THR A 270 3.59 12.53 5.47
CA THR A 270 3.21 13.42 6.58
C THR A 270 2.84 12.62 7.82
N GLU A 271 2.06 11.57 7.62
CA GLU A 271 1.63 10.60 8.62
C GLU A 271 1.45 9.23 7.94
N TYR A 272 1.91 8.16 8.58
CA TYR A 272 1.69 6.80 8.13
C TYR A 272 1.38 5.89 9.32
N LYS A 273 0.56 4.87 9.09
CA LYS A 273 0.26 3.82 10.07
C LYS A 273 0.20 2.48 9.35
N ILE A 274 0.86 1.49 9.92
CA ILE A 274 0.74 0.08 9.56
C ILE A 274 0.45 -0.64 10.88
N ASP A 275 -0.70 -1.30 10.98
CA ASP A 275 -1.08 -1.97 12.22
C ASP A 275 -0.19 -3.21 12.47
N MET A 276 0.25 -3.42 13.71
CA MET A 276 1.23 -4.47 14.06
C MET A 276 0.62 -5.87 14.04
N ASP A 277 -0.71 -5.97 14.15
CA ASP A 277 -1.45 -7.24 14.07
C ASP A 277 -1.82 -7.62 12.61
N THR A 278 -1.13 -7.02 11.64
CA THR A 278 -1.27 -7.34 10.23
C THR A 278 -0.28 -8.44 9.83
N GLU A 279 -0.70 -9.39 8.99
CA GLU A 279 0.22 -10.39 8.41
C GLU A 279 1.12 -9.78 7.30
N ILE A 280 1.18 -8.44 7.24
CA ILE A 280 1.96 -7.68 6.25
C ILE A 280 3.44 -7.88 6.54
N LYS A 281 4.20 -8.15 5.49
CA LYS A 281 5.64 -8.31 5.57
C LYS A 281 6.34 -6.96 5.50
N TYR A 282 7.23 -6.68 6.44
CA TYR A 282 7.99 -5.42 6.53
C TYR A 282 9.06 -5.25 5.43
N TYR A 283 8.91 -5.89 4.27
CA TYR A 283 9.83 -5.72 3.16
C TYR A 283 9.57 -4.41 2.41
N GLU A 284 10.66 -3.76 2.03
CA GLU A 284 10.80 -2.54 1.25
C GLU A 284 11.90 -2.78 0.20
N ASP A 285 11.65 -2.53 -1.11
CA ASP A 285 12.71 -2.71 -2.12
C ASP A 285 13.71 -1.55 -2.07
N PRO A 286 14.95 -1.77 -1.58
CA PRO A 286 15.90 -0.69 -1.39
C PRO A 286 16.37 -0.06 -2.70
N ALA A 287 16.16 -0.69 -3.86
CA ALA A 287 16.58 -0.16 -5.16
C ALA A 287 15.65 0.93 -5.70
N THR A 288 14.41 0.96 -5.23
CA THR A 288 13.35 1.86 -5.74
C THR A 288 12.84 2.86 -4.71
N LYS A 289 13.47 2.91 -3.53
CA LYS A 289 13.12 3.84 -2.46
C LYS A 289 13.48 5.28 -2.84
N PHE A 290 12.54 6.21 -2.69
CA PHE A 290 12.77 7.64 -2.87
C PHE A 290 12.77 8.35 -1.51
N GLU A 291 13.81 9.14 -1.23
CA GLU A 291 13.94 9.91 0.01
C GLU A 291 13.97 11.41 -0.33
N PHE A 292 13.16 12.21 0.36
CA PHE A 292 13.09 13.65 0.16
C PHE A 292 14.38 14.34 0.63
N GLU A 293 14.86 15.34 -0.12
CA GLU A 293 16.12 16.04 0.21
C GLU A 293 16.01 16.87 1.49
N ASN A 294 14.82 17.41 1.80
CA ASN A 294 14.56 18.10 3.06
C ASN A 294 13.72 17.27 4.03
N SER A 295 13.98 15.97 4.12
CA SER A 295 13.39 15.12 5.17
C SER A 295 13.40 15.85 6.52
N LYS A 296 12.23 15.87 7.18
CA LYS A 296 11.88 16.72 8.32
C LYS A 296 13.07 16.92 9.24
N LYS A 297 13.62 18.13 9.26
CA LYS A 297 14.79 18.48 10.10
C LYS A 297 14.56 17.98 11.52
N TYR A 298 15.48 17.10 11.94
CA TYR A 298 15.62 16.55 13.27
C TYR A 298 15.31 17.56 14.38
N ILE A 299 14.74 17.06 15.48
CA ILE A 299 14.57 17.79 16.75
C ILE A 299 15.84 18.61 16.98
N SER A 300 15.71 19.94 16.99
CA SER A 300 16.87 20.79 17.18
C SER A 300 17.50 20.48 18.53
N TYR A 301 18.82 20.65 18.68
CA TYR A 301 19.52 20.50 19.97
C TYR A 301 18.82 21.26 21.12
N ASN A 302 18.10 22.34 20.80
CA ASN A 302 17.36 23.16 21.77
C ASN A 302 16.00 22.57 22.19
N ASP A 303 15.48 21.58 21.47
CA ASP A 303 14.16 20.95 21.71
C ASP A 303 14.28 19.51 22.27
N ALA A 304 15.50 19.01 22.45
CA ALA A 304 15.75 17.66 22.93
C ALA A 304 15.59 17.53 24.45
N ALA A 305 14.82 16.53 24.89
CA ALA A 305 14.59 16.26 26.30
C ALA A 305 15.85 15.76 27.06
N ARG A 306 16.84 15.24 26.33
CA ARG A 306 18.10 14.70 26.85
C ARG A 306 19.21 14.87 25.80
N VAL A 307 20.40 15.26 26.26
CA VAL A 307 21.64 15.23 25.48
C VAL A 307 22.42 13.96 25.86
N TYR A 308 22.85 13.21 24.86
CA TYR A 308 23.56 11.94 25.01
C TYR A 308 25.07 12.17 24.98
N SER A 309 25.77 11.56 25.94
CA SER A 309 27.22 11.63 26.06
C SER A 309 27.92 10.64 25.13
N ALA A 310 29.25 10.77 24.98
CA ALA A 310 30.06 9.79 24.26
C ALA A 310 29.93 8.37 24.86
N ASP A 311 29.81 8.26 26.20
CA ASP A 311 29.64 6.97 26.88
C ASP A 311 28.26 6.38 26.62
N ASP A 312 27.21 7.20 26.57
CA ASP A 312 25.86 6.73 26.17
C ASP A 312 25.87 6.17 24.73
N LEU A 313 26.52 6.88 23.80
CA LEU A 313 26.66 6.41 22.41
C LEU A 313 27.49 5.12 22.31
N ARG A 314 28.56 5.01 23.10
CA ARG A 314 29.40 3.81 23.15
C ARG A 314 28.61 2.60 23.59
N GLU A 315 27.94 2.69 24.74
CA GLU A 315 27.17 1.59 25.31
C GLU A 315 26.07 1.15 24.34
N TYR A 316 25.30 2.12 23.83
CA TYR A 316 24.23 1.87 22.87
C TYR A 316 24.74 1.16 21.60
N THR A 317 25.80 1.68 20.99
CA THR A 317 26.28 1.15 19.71
C THR A 317 26.93 -0.23 19.88
N ILE A 318 27.64 -0.49 20.98
CA ILE A 318 28.21 -1.83 21.27
C ILE A 318 27.10 -2.87 21.40
N GLU A 319 26.06 -2.56 22.18
CA GLU A 319 24.94 -3.47 22.39
C GLU A 319 24.21 -3.75 21.06
N LYS A 320 23.81 -2.70 20.35
CA LYS A 320 22.99 -2.82 19.14
C LYS A 320 23.74 -3.44 17.98
N SER A 321 25.01 -3.07 17.78
CA SER A 321 25.84 -3.69 16.74
C SER A 321 26.07 -5.18 16.99
N LYS A 322 26.19 -5.62 18.24
CA LYS A 322 26.31 -7.04 18.58
C LYS A 322 25.06 -7.81 18.18
N GLU A 323 23.88 -7.28 18.50
CA GLU A 323 22.60 -7.91 18.15
C GLU A 323 22.42 -8.03 16.62
N LEU A 324 22.66 -6.95 15.87
CA LEU A 324 22.59 -6.97 14.40
C LEU A 324 23.53 -7.99 13.77
N ASN A 325 24.76 -8.10 14.31
CA ASN A 325 25.74 -9.09 13.86
C ASN A 325 25.32 -10.53 14.18
N GLU A 326 24.70 -10.77 15.34
CA GLU A 326 24.20 -12.09 15.73
C GLU A 326 23.06 -12.55 14.81
N ILE A 327 22.14 -11.66 14.46
CA ILE A 327 21.05 -11.95 13.50
C ILE A 327 21.64 -12.26 12.11
N THR A 328 22.55 -11.41 11.62
CA THR A 328 23.23 -11.61 10.33
C THR A 328 23.98 -12.96 10.27
N TRP A 329 24.58 -13.38 11.38
CA TRP A 329 25.24 -14.68 11.48
C TRP A 329 24.24 -15.84 11.37
N LYS A 330 23.07 -15.75 12.00
CA LYS A 330 22.02 -16.78 11.85
C LYS A 330 21.52 -16.87 10.41
N ILE A 331 21.29 -15.74 9.75
CA ILE A 331 20.91 -15.71 8.31
C ILE A 331 21.97 -16.47 7.50
N THR A 332 23.26 -16.21 7.76
CA THR A 332 24.38 -16.91 7.12
C THR A 332 24.34 -18.42 7.37
N ASP A 333 24.19 -18.83 8.63
CA ASP A 333 24.19 -20.23 9.03
C ASP A 333 23.02 -21.00 8.40
N TYR A 334 21.83 -20.39 8.33
CA TYR A 334 20.68 -20.97 7.63
C TYR A 334 20.89 -21.04 6.12
N ALA A 335 21.43 -19.99 5.50
CA ALA A 335 21.77 -20.00 4.08
C ALA A 335 22.79 -21.10 3.73
N VAL A 336 23.84 -21.29 4.54
CA VAL A 336 24.83 -22.37 4.37
C VAL A 336 24.18 -23.76 4.48
N LYS A 337 23.19 -23.90 5.38
CA LYS A 337 22.39 -25.12 5.54
C LYS A 337 21.30 -25.29 4.47
N LYS A 338 21.16 -24.32 3.55
CA LYS A 338 20.08 -24.22 2.56
C LYS A 338 18.67 -24.17 3.19
N ASP A 339 18.57 -23.69 4.42
CA ASP A 339 17.30 -23.46 5.13
C ASP A 339 16.81 -22.03 4.85
N TRP A 340 16.45 -21.78 3.58
CA TRP A 340 16.10 -20.44 3.09
C TRP A 340 14.85 -19.85 3.74
N PHE A 341 13.95 -20.70 4.23
CA PHE A 341 12.79 -20.27 4.99
C PHE A 341 13.23 -19.56 6.30
N LYS A 342 14.11 -20.20 7.08
CA LYS A 342 14.63 -19.58 8.30
C LYS A 342 15.59 -18.42 8.03
N ALA A 343 16.31 -18.46 6.91
CA ALA A 343 17.10 -17.32 6.46
C ALA A 343 16.19 -16.11 6.20
N ALA A 344 15.02 -16.30 5.55
CA ALA A 344 14.04 -15.25 5.35
C ALA A 344 13.43 -14.77 6.67
N GLU A 345 13.07 -15.67 7.60
CA GLU A 345 12.53 -15.33 8.93
C GLU A 345 13.52 -14.46 9.75
N GLU A 346 14.79 -14.84 9.83
CA GLU A 346 15.80 -14.02 10.50
C GLU A 346 16.13 -12.74 9.72
N SER A 347 15.87 -12.69 8.41
CA SER A 347 15.97 -11.45 7.63
C SER A 347 14.85 -10.48 7.99
N GLU A 348 13.61 -10.95 8.19
CA GLU A 348 12.51 -10.13 8.74
C GLU A 348 12.88 -9.60 10.12
N ASN A 349 13.50 -10.43 10.98
CA ASN A 349 14.00 -10.00 12.28
C ASN A 349 15.05 -8.88 12.15
N LEU A 350 16.00 -9.00 11.21
CA LEU A 350 17.00 -7.97 10.96
C LEU A 350 16.37 -6.65 10.52
N ILE A 351 15.36 -6.70 9.64
CA ILE A 351 14.61 -5.54 9.17
C ILE A 351 13.93 -4.82 10.35
N THR A 352 13.21 -5.57 11.19
CA THR A 352 12.48 -5.02 12.33
C THR A 352 13.42 -4.37 13.33
N VAL A 353 14.43 -5.11 13.79
CA VAL A 353 15.37 -4.64 14.81
C VAL A 353 16.17 -3.43 14.35
N SER A 354 16.66 -3.44 13.10
CA SER A 354 17.38 -2.28 12.55
C SER A 354 16.48 -1.05 12.38
N SER A 355 15.23 -1.22 11.95
CA SER A 355 14.24 -0.13 11.86
C SER A 355 13.96 0.51 13.22
N GLU A 356 13.83 -0.31 14.26
CA GLU A 356 13.66 0.17 15.64
C GLU A 356 14.87 1.00 16.08
N TYR A 357 16.09 0.52 15.84
CA TYR A 357 17.30 1.25 16.22
C TYR A 357 17.48 2.54 15.45
N ILE A 358 17.10 2.59 14.17
CA ILE A 358 17.06 3.83 13.38
C ILE A 358 16.09 4.83 14.06
N LYS A 359 14.86 4.42 14.35
CA LYS A 359 13.86 5.28 15.01
C LYS A 359 14.29 5.74 16.41
N GLU A 360 15.04 4.93 17.14
CA GLU A 360 15.58 5.29 18.44
C GLU A 360 16.73 6.29 18.32
N ILE A 361 17.75 5.99 17.50
CA ILE A 361 18.96 6.81 17.37
C ILE A 361 18.67 8.18 16.75
N GLU A 362 17.61 8.30 15.93
CA GLU A 362 17.15 9.57 15.37
C GLU A 362 16.65 10.56 16.43
N LYS A 363 16.29 10.08 17.63
CA LYS A 363 15.87 10.92 18.76
C LYS A 363 17.05 11.44 19.58
N PHE A 364 18.27 10.99 19.30
CA PHE A 364 19.44 11.35 20.11
C PHE A 364 19.92 12.75 19.72
N ALA A 365 19.95 13.65 20.69
CA ALA A 365 20.70 14.89 20.58
C ALA A 365 22.06 14.72 21.24
N VAL A 366 23.12 15.17 20.57
CA VAL A 366 24.50 15.00 21.02
C VAL A 366 25.24 16.33 20.93
N ASP A 367 26.36 16.46 21.63
CA ASP A 367 27.27 17.59 21.44
C ASP A 367 27.83 17.61 20.01
N LYS A 368 28.16 18.82 19.52
CA LYS A 368 28.62 19.03 18.13
C LYS A 368 29.80 18.14 17.70
N ASN A 369 30.69 17.80 18.63
CA ASN A 369 31.83 16.91 18.36
C ASN A 369 31.43 15.43 18.16
N LEU A 370 30.20 15.06 18.51
CA LEU A 370 29.64 13.71 18.39
C LEU A 370 28.63 13.57 17.24
N GLU A 371 28.30 14.66 16.54
CA GLU A 371 27.40 14.62 15.36
C GLU A 371 27.92 13.68 14.26
N GLY A 372 29.23 13.72 13.97
CA GLY A 372 29.85 12.83 12.98
C GLY A 372 29.72 11.35 13.36
N PRO A 373 30.17 10.91 14.55
CA PRO A 373 29.96 9.55 15.04
C PRO A 373 28.49 9.12 15.06
N LEU A 374 27.56 9.99 15.46
CA LEU A 374 26.12 9.70 15.46
C LEU A 374 25.62 9.41 14.04
N GLU A 375 26.06 10.18 13.05
CA GLU A 375 25.66 9.98 11.66
C GLU A 375 26.20 8.67 11.08
N GLU A 376 27.46 8.33 11.38
CA GLU A 376 28.04 7.04 11.01
C GLU A 376 27.29 5.85 11.66
N ILE A 377 26.79 6.00 12.89
CA ILE A 377 25.96 4.97 13.54
C ILE A 377 24.62 4.80 12.81
N LYS A 378 23.95 5.91 12.49
CA LYS A 378 22.69 5.92 11.72
C LYS A 378 22.87 5.23 10.38
N GLU A 379 23.89 5.62 9.63
CA GLU A 379 24.19 5.02 8.33
C GLU A 379 24.53 3.53 8.47
N GLY A 380 25.29 3.16 9.50
CA GLY A 380 25.52 1.76 9.86
C GLY A 380 24.22 0.96 9.99
N PHE A 381 23.25 1.45 10.76
CA PHE A 381 21.96 0.77 10.95
C PHE A 381 21.11 0.74 9.68
N LYS A 382 21.11 1.84 8.88
CA LYS A 382 20.45 1.86 7.56
C LYS A 382 20.99 0.78 6.62
N GLN A 383 22.31 0.57 6.62
CA GLN A 383 22.93 -0.48 5.82
C GLN A 383 22.57 -1.90 6.31
N TYR A 384 22.42 -2.13 7.61
CA TYR A 384 21.88 -3.40 8.14
C TYR A 384 20.41 -3.61 7.77
N ASN A 385 19.60 -2.55 7.81
CA ASN A 385 18.22 -2.60 7.39
C ASN A 385 18.10 -3.00 5.92
N LYS A 386 18.85 -2.32 5.05
CA LYS A 386 18.99 -2.67 3.63
C LYS A 386 19.44 -4.11 3.43
N ALA A 387 20.43 -4.57 4.19
CA ALA A 387 20.87 -5.96 4.13
C ALA A 387 19.75 -6.94 4.49
N GLY A 388 18.93 -6.62 5.51
CA GLY A 388 17.75 -7.40 5.86
C GLY A 388 16.75 -7.52 4.71
N MET A 389 16.46 -6.42 4.01
CA MET A 389 15.58 -6.42 2.82
C MET A 389 16.12 -7.30 1.70
N ASP A 390 17.40 -7.12 1.36
CA ASP A 390 18.09 -7.89 0.33
C ASP A 390 18.15 -9.39 0.66
N PHE A 391 18.46 -9.72 1.92
CA PHE A 391 18.47 -11.11 2.39
C PHE A 391 17.09 -11.74 2.41
N TRP A 392 16.07 -10.98 2.82
CA TRP A 392 14.69 -11.46 2.81
C TRP A 392 14.26 -11.81 1.39
N TYR A 393 14.42 -10.89 0.44
CA TYR A 393 14.05 -11.12 -0.95
C TYR A 393 14.89 -12.25 -1.55
N GLY A 394 16.21 -12.23 -1.36
CA GLY A 394 17.09 -13.27 -1.87
C GLY A 394 16.76 -14.66 -1.32
N SER A 395 16.40 -14.76 -0.04
CA SER A 395 16.02 -16.03 0.60
C SER A 395 14.63 -16.49 0.20
N TYR A 396 13.68 -15.56 0.05
CA TYR A 396 12.30 -15.87 -0.31
C TYR A 396 12.17 -16.28 -1.79
N TYR A 397 12.84 -15.55 -2.67
CA TYR A 397 12.76 -15.71 -4.13
C TYR A 397 13.92 -16.51 -4.73
N TYR A 398 14.81 -17.07 -3.89
CA TYR A 398 16.03 -17.75 -4.32
C TYR A 398 16.86 -16.89 -5.30
N ASN A 399 16.98 -15.60 -5.01
CA ASN A 399 17.71 -14.65 -5.83
C ASN A 399 19.14 -14.45 -5.28
N SER A 400 20.13 -14.96 -6.00
CA SER A 400 21.53 -14.94 -5.57
C SER A 400 22.13 -13.54 -5.59
N ASP A 401 21.69 -12.70 -6.51
CA ASP A 401 22.18 -11.33 -6.66
C ASP A 401 21.74 -10.49 -5.46
N ARG A 402 20.48 -10.63 -5.04
CA ARG A 402 19.98 -9.98 -3.81
C ARG A 402 20.71 -10.46 -2.55
N ILE A 403 21.00 -11.75 -2.42
CA ILE A 403 21.84 -12.23 -1.30
C ILE A 403 23.25 -11.60 -1.34
N LEU A 404 23.82 -11.43 -2.53
CA LEU A 404 25.12 -10.79 -2.69
C LEU A 404 25.06 -9.29 -2.35
N GLU A 405 24.02 -8.58 -2.78
CA GLU A 405 23.74 -7.18 -2.42
C GLU A 405 23.61 -7.02 -0.90
N GLY A 406 22.86 -7.89 -0.23
CA GLY A 406 22.73 -7.88 1.22
C GLY A 406 24.06 -8.09 1.94
N THR A 407 24.94 -8.93 1.39
CA THR A 407 26.30 -9.13 1.89
C THR A 407 27.15 -7.86 1.79
N PHE A 408 27.05 -7.14 0.67
CA PHE A 408 27.73 -5.86 0.51
C PHE A 408 27.19 -4.81 1.46
N SER A 409 25.87 -4.75 1.67
CA SER A 409 25.21 -3.86 2.62
C SER A 409 25.68 -4.13 4.06
N VAL A 410 25.77 -5.40 4.52
CA VAL A 410 26.37 -5.73 5.83
C VAL A 410 27.78 -5.20 5.96
N LYS A 411 28.62 -5.41 4.93
CA LYS A 411 30.00 -4.93 4.95
C LYS A 411 30.06 -3.41 5.04
N SER A 412 29.20 -2.71 4.29
CA SER A 412 29.07 -1.25 4.36
C SER A 412 28.67 -0.82 5.78
N GLY A 413 27.67 -1.46 6.38
CA GLY A 413 27.23 -1.17 7.74
C GLY A 413 28.32 -1.37 8.80
N ILE A 414 29.10 -2.45 8.70
CA ILE A 414 30.27 -2.68 9.57
C ILE A 414 31.31 -1.55 9.42
N ASN A 415 31.57 -1.08 8.20
CA ASN A 415 32.54 -0.01 7.97
C ASN A 415 32.08 1.31 8.60
N HIS A 416 30.81 1.68 8.45
CA HIS A 416 30.24 2.85 9.10
C HIS A 416 30.30 2.75 10.64
N LEU A 417 29.92 1.60 11.21
CA LEU A 417 30.04 1.38 12.65
C LEU A 417 31.50 1.42 13.14
N ASN A 418 32.45 0.88 12.39
CA ASN A 418 33.87 0.93 12.73
C ASN A 418 34.43 2.37 12.63
N SER A 419 33.93 3.18 11.70
CA SER A 419 34.23 4.62 11.62
C SER A 419 33.78 5.34 12.90
N ALA A 420 32.55 5.06 13.36
CA ALA A 420 32.05 5.58 14.64
C ALA A 420 32.88 5.06 15.84
N PHE A 421 33.21 3.76 15.85
CA PHE A 421 33.97 3.12 16.93
C PHE A 421 35.35 3.73 17.10
N ASN A 422 36.05 4.04 16.01
CA ASN A 422 37.35 4.69 16.07
C ASN A 422 37.27 6.07 16.74
N ASN A 423 36.23 6.85 16.43
CA ASN A 423 36.00 8.15 17.08
C ASN A 423 35.53 8.02 18.53
N LEU A 424 34.84 6.93 18.85
CA LEU A 424 34.37 6.60 20.19
C LEU A 424 35.38 5.74 20.97
N GLU A 425 36.61 5.50 20.49
CA GLU A 425 37.61 4.67 21.19
C GLU A 425 37.10 3.25 21.57
N ILE A 426 36.26 2.67 20.72
CA ILE A 426 35.71 1.31 20.85
C ILE A 426 36.55 0.35 19.99
N ASN A 427 36.69 -0.90 20.42
CA ASN A 427 37.34 -1.93 19.59
C ASN A 427 36.51 -2.21 18.34
N GLU A 428 37.16 -2.21 17.17
CA GLU A 428 36.52 -2.49 15.88
C GLU A 428 35.85 -3.88 15.85
N ILE A 429 34.73 -3.94 15.13
CA ILE A 429 34.07 -5.17 14.74
C ILE A 429 34.95 -5.86 13.69
N LYS A 430 35.40 -7.07 14.00
CA LYS A 430 36.20 -7.86 13.08
C LYS A 430 35.33 -8.47 11.98
N GLU A 431 35.66 -8.12 10.73
CA GLU A 431 35.08 -8.65 9.49
C GLU A 431 35.23 -10.19 9.31
N GLU A 432 35.97 -10.88 10.17
CA GLU A 432 36.36 -12.28 9.98
C GLU A 432 35.17 -13.27 9.90
N ARG A 433 33.96 -12.83 10.26
CA ARG A 433 32.70 -13.60 10.18
C ARG A 433 31.74 -13.16 9.06
N ILE A 434 32.16 -12.28 8.15
CA ILE A 434 31.29 -11.82 7.05
C ILE A 434 30.77 -13.01 6.25
N PHE A 435 29.48 -12.98 5.95
CA PHE A 435 28.75 -13.88 5.05
C PHE A 435 29.60 -14.22 3.82
N ARG A 436 30.25 -15.39 3.82
CA ARG A 436 31.00 -15.93 2.67
C ARG A 436 30.10 -16.91 1.96
N ALA A 437 28.99 -16.48 1.39
CA ALA A 437 28.19 -17.46 0.65
C ALA A 437 28.82 -17.69 -0.74
N PRO A 438 29.11 -18.94 -1.10
CA PRO A 438 29.28 -19.32 -2.49
C PRO A 438 27.87 -19.47 -3.07
N VAL A 439 27.19 -18.37 -3.39
CA VAL A 439 25.81 -18.42 -3.90
C VAL A 439 25.81 -18.67 -5.40
N THR A 440 26.19 -19.88 -5.81
CA THR A 440 25.91 -20.35 -7.19
C THR A 440 24.82 -21.41 -7.24
N GLU A 441 24.41 -21.99 -6.10
CA GLU A 441 23.37 -23.04 -6.05
C GLU A 441 22.45 -22.86 -4.82
N MET A 442 21.50 -21.92 -4.91
CA MET A 442 20.48 -21.69 -3.88
C MET A 442 19.47 -22.83 -3.82
N LEU A 443 19.07 -23.34 -4.98
CA LEU A 443 18.23 -24.51 -5.06
C LEU A 443 19.00 -25.75 -4.53
N PRO A 444 18.28 -26.78 -4.03
CA PRO A 444 18.90 -28.09 -3.79
C PRO A 444 19.60 -28.56 -5.07
N LYS A 445 20.39 -29.64 -5.03
CA LYS A 445 20.89 -30.24 -6.27
C LYS A 445 19.70 -30.71 -7.10
N LEU A 446 19.23 -29.86 -8.02
CA LEU A 446 18.05 -30.10 -8.82
C LEU A 446 18.44 -30.86 -10.08
N LEU A 447 17.65 -31.89 -10.36
CA LEU A 447 17.66 -32.56 -11.64
C LEU A 447 17.06 -31.61 -12.68
N LYS A 448 17.56 -31.63 -13.90
CA LYS A 448 16.94 -30.90 -15.01
C LYS A 448 15.71 -31.65 -15.51
N LEU A 449 14.82 -30.98 -16.24
CA LEU A 449 13.78 -31.67 -17.01
C LEU A 449 14.40 -32.78 -17.86
N ASN A 450 13.73 -33.92 -17.91
CA ASN A 450 14.16 -35.18 -18.53
C ASN A 450 15.34 -35.90 -17.86
N GLU A 451 15.96 -35.34 -16.83
CA GLU A 451 16.97 -36.04 -16.04
C GLU A 451 16.33 -37.09 -15.13
N ILE A 452 16.91 -38.29 -15.12
CA ILE A 452 16.32 -39.48 -14.50
C ILE A 452 16.88 -39.66 -13.09
N TYR A 453 16.00 -39.66 -12.09
CA TYR A 453 16.33 -40.17 -10.76
C TYR A 453 16.11 -41.68 -10.71
N LYS A 454 17.14 -42.44 -10.33
CA LYS A 454 17.07 -43.89 -10.16
C LYS A 454 17.23 -44.26 -8.70
N TYR A 455 16.35 -45.12 -8.21
CA TYR A 455 16.39 -45.59 -6.84
C TYR A 455 15.89 -47.03 -6.73
N LYS A 456 16.04 -47.61 -5.55
CA LYS A 456 15.51 -48.93 -5.21
C LYS A 456 14.35 -48.79 -4.25
N ASP A 457 13.37 -49.67 -4.36
CA ASP A 457 12.32 -49.76 -3.35
C ASP A 457 12.90 -50.08 -1.95
N ILE A 458 12.10 -49.90 -0.89
CA ILE A 458 12.52 -50.15 0.50
C ILE A 458 13.11 -51.57 0.68
N SER A 459 12.60 -52.55 -0.07
CA SER A 459 13.07 -53.93 0.00
C SER A 459 14.39 -54.19 -0.73
N GLY A 460 14.85 -53.25 -1.56
CA GLY A 460 16.01 -53.40 -2.44
C GLY A 460 15.80 -54.36 -3.61
N SER A 461 14.58 -54.87 -3.80
CA SER A 461 14.23 -55.90 -4.78
C SER A 461 13.90 -55.33 -6.16
N ASN A 462 13.52 -54.05 -6.24
CA ASN A 462 13.07 -53.42 -7.48
C ASN A 462 13.86 -52.14 -7.77
N ASP A 463 14.30 -51.97 -9.01
CA ASP A 463 14.89 -50.73 -9.53
C ASP A 463 13.79 -49.88 -10.18
N ILE A 464 13.69 -48.62 -9.78
CA ILE A 464 12.66 -47.67 -10.21
C ILE A 464 13.35 -46.42 -10.75
N SER A 465 12.77 -45.83 -11.78
CA SER A 465 13.16 -44.50 -12.26
C SER A 465 11.98 -43.54 -12.29
N ILE A 466 12.26 -42.28 -11.98
CA ILE A 466 11.32 -41.17 -12.08
C ILE A 466 11.99 -40.04 -12.87
N LYS A 467 11.22 -39.34 -13.71
CA LYS A 467 11.63 -38.06 -14.31
C LYS A 467 10.43 -37.14 -14.49
N ILE A 468 10.69 -35.84 -14.47
CA ILE A 468 9.75 -34.82 -14.96
C ILE A 468 10.09 -34.55 -16.42
N GLU A 469 9.15 -34.78 -17.33
CA GLU A 469 9.39 -34.69 -18.78
C GLU A 469 9.23 -33.26 -19.31
N ALA A 470 8.11 -32.63 -18.93
CA ALA A 470 7.69 -31.33 -19.44
C ALA A 470 6.72 -30.66 -18.48
N TYR A 471 6.50 -29.36 -18.70
CA TYR A 471 5.42 -28.62 -18.07
C TYR A 471 4.72 -27.73 -19.10
N ASN A 472 3.50 -27.31 -18.78
CA ASN A 472 2.73 -26.34 -19.54
C ASN A 472 1.84 -25.52 -18.61
N THR A 473 1.48 -24.30 -19.00
CA THR A 473 0.56 -23.45 -18.25
C THR A 473 -0.66 -23.08 -19.08
N ALA A 474 -1.85 -23.01 -18.47
CA ALA A 474 -3.05 -22.52 -19.15
C ALA A 474 -4.06 -21.91 -18.16
N TYR A 475 -4.91 -21.02 -18.64
CA TYR A 475 -6.04 -20.45 -17.88
C TYR A 475 -7.31 -21.30 -17.96
N ARG A 476 -7.34 -22.31 -18.84
CA ARG A 476 -8.46 -23.23 -18.97
C ARG A 476 -8.03 -24.58 -19.49
N TYR A 477 -8.78 -25.63 -19.13
CA TYR A 477 -8.63 -26.98 -19.67
C TYR A 477 -9.98 -27.69 -19.78
N TYR A 478 -9.97 -28.86 -20.40
CA TYR A 478 -11.18 -29.63 -20.69
C TYR A 478 -11.09 -31.02 -20.06
N LEU A 479 -12.08 -31.39 -19.26
CA LEU A 479 -12.22 -32.72 -18.68
C LEU A 479 -13.12 -33.60 -19.54
N LYS A 480 -12.67 -34.82 -19.80
CA LYS A 480 -13.44 -35.81 -20.55
C LYS A 480 -14.50 -36.46 -19.65
N ASN A 481 -15.77 -36.28 -19.99
CA ASN A 481 -16.91 -36.90 -19.30
C ASN A 481 -17.46 -38.09 -20.09
N GLY A 482 -16.72 -39.20 -20.16
CA GLY A 482 -17.22 -40.43 -20.80
C GLY A 482 -17.74 -40.19 -22.24
N ASN A 483 -19.05 -40.37 -22.45
CA ASN A 483 -19.74 -40.18 -23.74
C ASN A 483 -20.47 -38.83 -23.88
N SER A 484 -20.42 -37.93 -22.88
CA SER A 484 -21.03 -36.60 -22.95
C SER A 484 -20.00 -35.53 -23.34
N GLU A 485 -20.48 -34.31 -23.58
CA GLU A 485 -19.61 -33.15 -23.85
C GLU A 485 -18.61 -32.92 -22.70
N ASN A 486 -17.43 -32.44 -23.07
CA ASN A 486 -16.35 -32.15 -22.13
C ASN A 486 -16.74 -30.99 -21.20
N THR A 487 -16.39 -31.07 -19.92
CA THR A 487 -16.50 -29.94 -19.00
C THR A 487 -15.32 -29.01 -19.18
N ILE A 488 -15.59 -27.70 -19.31
CA ILE A 488 -14.55 -26.66 -19.30
C ILE A 488 -14.29 -26.26 -17.86
N VAL A 489 -13.01 -26.22 -17.48
CA VAL A 489 -12.57 -25.66 -16.19
C VAL A 489 -11.72 -24.43 -16.49
N THR A 490 -12.10 -23.29 -15.93
CA THR A 490 -11.39 -22.01 -16.05
C THR A 490 -10.78 -21.68 -14.70
N SER A 491 -9.59 -21.07 -14.69
CA SER A 491 -8.95 -20.63 -13.46
C SER A 491 -9.67 -19.41 -12.86
N ASP A 492 -9.60 -19.28 -11.54
CA ASP A 492 -10.10 -18.09 -10.85
C ASP A 492 -9.23 -16.88 -11.18
N TYR A 493 -9.77 -15.68 -11.01
CA TYR A 493 -9.05 -14.44 -11.27
C TYR A 493 -7.71 -14.39 -10.50
N GLY A 494 -6.63 -14.00 -11.18
CA GLY A 494 -5.28 -13.94 -10.61
C GLY A 494 -4.57 -15.29 -10.50
N THR A 495 -5.15 -16.37 -11.04
CA THR A 495 -4.54 -17.71 -11.04
C THR A 495 -4.48 -18.33 -12.44
N LYS A 496 -3.58 -19.30 -12.62
CA LYS A 496 -3.48 -20.17 -13.79
C LYS A 496 -3.19 -21.61 -13.37
N PHE A 497 -3.39 -22.55 -14.28
CA PHE A 497 -3.05 -23.96 -14.07
C PHE A 497 -1.64 -24.25 -14.57
N LEU A 498 -0.86 -24.98 -13.77
CA LEU A 498 0.41 -25.58 -14.16
C LEU A 498 0.22 -27.09 -14.30
N PHE A 499 0.49 -27.61 -15.50
CA PHE A 499 0.49 -29.03 -15.83
C PHE A 499 1.92 -29.53 -15.88
N VAL A 500 2.19 -30.66 -15.24
CA VAL A 500 3.53 -31.26 -15.16
C VAL A 500 3.44 -32.73 -15.54
N THR A 501 4.17 -33.13 -16.56
CA THR A 501 4.25 -34.51 -17.02
C THR A 501 5.30 -35.27 -16.21
N LEU A 502 4.85 -36.32 -15.54
CA LEU A 502 5.63 -37.21 -14.69
C LEU A 502 5.66 -38.61 -15.32
N ASP A 503 6.87 -39.14 -15.50
CA ASP A 503 7.09 -40.52 -15.96
C ASP A 503 7.75 -41.33 -14.84
N ILE A 504 7.12 -42.44 -14.48
CA ILE A 504 7.62 -43.42 -13.53
C ILE A 504 7.71 -44.78 -14.20
N THR A 505 8.90 -45.39 -14.15
CA THR A 505 9.17 -46.69 -14.77
C THR A 505 9.71 -47.70 -13.76
N HIS A 506 9.14 -48.91 -13.76
CA HIS A 506 9.71 -50.05 -13.06
C HIS A 506 10.79 -50.71 -13.93
N MET A 507 12.05 -50.31 -13.72
CA MET A 507 13.17 -50.73 -14.57
C MET A 507 13.47 -52.24 -14.49
N GLY A 508 13.28 -52.85 -13.32
CA GLY A 508 13.47 -54.29 -13.18
C GLY A 508 13.38 -54.82 -11.75
N TYR A 509 13.14 -56.12 -11.67
CA TYR A 509 13.06 -56.90 -10.44
C TYR A 509 14.28 -57.81 -10.30
N ARG A 510 14.90 -57.80 -9.11
CA ARG A 510 16.15 -58.51 -8.77
C ARG A 510 15.94 -59.77 -7.94
N GLY A 511 14.70 -60.16 -7.66
CA GLY A 511 14.38 -61.22 -6.70
C GLY A 511 13.96 -60.64 -5.34
N GLY A 512 13.01 -61.28 -4.66
CA GLY A 512 12.39 -60.75 -3.43
C GLY A 512 10.89 -61.04 -3.33
N LYS A 513 10.18 -60.45 -2.37
CA LYS A 513 8.78 -60.82 -2.07
C LYS A 513 7.74 -60.31 -3.07
N SER A 514 7.92 -59.12 -3.65
CA SER A 514 6.97 -58.50 -4.59
C SER A 514 7.64 -58.17 -5.92
N GLN A 515 6.99 -58.57 -7.03
CA GLN A 515 7.41 -58.25 -8.41
C GLN A 515 6.79 -56.95 -8.93
N THR A 516 5.94 -56.29 -8.13
CA THR A 516 5.29 -55.03 -8.48
C THR A 516 5.80 -53.91 -7.59
N VAL A 517 5.87 -52.70 -8.12
CA VAL A 517 6.18 -51.47 -7.37
C VAL A 517 4.96 -50.57 -7.30
N SER A 518 4.82 -49.81 -6.22
CA SER A 518 3.82 -48.75 -6.14
C SER A 518 4.47 -47.42 -6.47
N THR A 519 3.82 -46.61 -7.29
CA THR A 519 4.22 -45.20 -7.45
C THR A 519 3.97 -44.42 -6.15
N PRO A 520 4.63 -43.26 -5.96
CA PRO A 520 4.39 -42.38 -4.82
C PRO A 520 2.92 -41.94 -4.71
N SER A 521 2.48 -41.59 -3.51
CA SER A 521 1.17 -40.93 -3.35
C SER A 521 1.19 -39.55 -4.00
N LYS A 522 0.01 -39.07 -4.43
CA LYS A 522 -0.12 -37.68 -4.90
C LYS A 522 0.34 -36.69 -3.83
N ASN A 523 0.10 -36.99 -2.55
CA ASN A 523 0.49 -36.15 -1.42
C ASN A 523 2.00 -36.18 -1.10
N ASP A 524 2.74 -37.13 -1.70
CA ASP A 524 4.20 -37.18 -1.56
C ASP A 524 4.89 -36.24 -2.56
N ILE A 525 4.14 -35.62 -3.46
CA ILE A 525 4.64 -34.75 -4.52
C ILE A 525 4.20 -33.31 -4.22
N SER A 526 5.16 -32.39 -4.28
CA SER A 526 4.88 -30.97 -4.06
C SER A 526 5.62 -30.09 -5.04
N LEU A 527 4.94 -29.04 -5.48
CA LEU A 527 5.56 -27.91 -6.16
C LEU A 527 6.09 -26.96 -5.10
N HIS A 528 7.34 -26.56 -5.25
CA HIS A 528 7.96 -25.52 -4.44
C HIS A 528 8.18 -24.30 -5.32
N TRP A 529 7.69 -23.14 -4.88
CA TRP A 529 7.83 -21.86 -5.57
C TRP A 529 7.89 -20.75 -4.53
N LEU A 530 8.96 -19.96 -4.55
CA LEU A 530 9.17 -18.84 -3.61
C LEU A 530 8.98 -19.24 -2.14
N ASN A 531 9.66 -20.29 -1.66
CA ASN A 531 9.45 -20.88 -0.32
C ASN A 531 8.03 -21.38 0.01
N GLN A 532 7.06 -21.32 -0.92
CA GLN A 532 5.74 -21.92 -0.75
C GLN A 532 5.72 -23.35 -1.24
N LYS A 533 5.09 -24.22 -0.44
CA LYS A 533 4.81 -25.61 -0.80
C LYS A 533 3.37 -25.74 -1.30
N ILE A 534 3.21 -25.92 -2.60
CA ILE A 534 1.92 -26.04 -3.28
C ILE A 534 1.60 -27.52 -3.50
N SER A 535 0.42 -27.95 -3.04
CA SER A 535 -0.06 -29.31 -3.22
C SER A 535 -0.76 -29.48 -4.59
N PRO A 536 -0.66 -30.66 -5.21
CA PRO A 536 -1.30 -30.91 -6.51
C PRO A 536 -2.83 -30.99 -6.42
N SER A 537 -3.51 -30.14 -7.20
CA SER A 537 -4.98 -30.09 -7.36
C SER A 537 -5.47 -30.99 -8.52
N THR A 538 -4.76 -32.09 -8.75
CA THR A 538 -4.99 -32.96 -9.92
C THR A 538 -6.38 -33.62 -9.89
N PRO A 539 -7.21 -33.44 -10.96
CA PRO A 539 -8.54 -34.05 -11.06
C PRO A 539 -8.45 -35.56 -11.33
N GLU A 540 -9.58 -36.26 -11.20
CA GLU A 540 -9.63 -37.71 -11.47
C GLU A 540 -9.89 -38.05 -12.95
N GLN A 541 -10.54 -37.16 -13.69
CA GLN A 541 -10.93 -37.38 -15.08
C GLN A 541 -9.84 -37.00 -16.08
N TYR A 542 -9.80 -37.70 -17.22
CA TYR A 542 -8.84 -37.45 -18.29
C TYR A 542 -8.85 -35.98 -18.76
N ILE A 543 -7.68 -35.36 -18.85
CA ILE A 543 -7.53 -33.96 -19.27
C ILE A 543 -7.27 -33.94 -20.77
N THR A 544 -8.28 -33.50 -21.53
CA THR A 544 -8.27 -33.53 -22.99
C THR A 544 -7.14 -32.68 -23.55
N GLY A 545 -6.34 -33.27 -24.44
CA GLY A 545 -5.20 -32.60 -25.08
C GLY A 545 -3.95 -32.47 -24.20
N ILE A 546 -4.01 -32.93 -22.94
CA ILE A 546 -2.87 -32.86 -22.01
C ILE A 546 -2.43 -34.27 -21.59
N GLY A 547 -3.33 -35.10 -21.05
CA GLY A 547 -2.97 -36.47 -20.70
C GLY A 547 -3.78 -37.10 -19.56
N VAL A 548 -3.28 -38.24 -19.08
CA VAL A 548 -3.87 -38.99 -17.98
C VAL A 548 -3.49 -38.33 -16.64
N PRO A 549 -4.44 -37.92 -15.79
CA PRO A 549 -4.12 -37.36 -14.48
C PRO A 549 -3.35 -38.34 -13.60
N TYR A 550 -2.42 -37.81 -12.80
CA TYR A 550 -1.66 -38.60 -11.86
C TYR A 550 -2.56 -39.23 -10.81
N SER A 551 -2.45 -40.56 -10.70
CA SER A 551 -3.01 -41.33 -9.60
C SER A 551 -2.00 -42.37 -9.16
N LYS A 552 -2.05 -42.74 -7.88
CA LYS A 552 -1.18 -43.78 -7.35
C LYS A 552 -1.49 -45.10 -8.05
N LYS A 553 -0.47 -45.70 -8.67
CA LYS A 553 -0.60 -46.91 -9.49
C LYS A 553 0.39 -47.98 -9.05
N LYS A 554 0.05 -49.25 -9.25
CA LYS A 554 1.00 -50.36 -9.18
C LYS A 554 1.54 -50.65 -10.57
N LEU A 555 2.86 -50.81 -10.68
CA LEU A 555 3.54 -51.08 -11.93
C LEU A 555 4.15 -52.49 -11.91
N ASP A 556 3.85 -53.25 -12.95
CA ASP A 556 4.48 -54.54 -13.24
C ASP A 556 5.93 -54.35 -13.74
N ARG A 557 6.68 -55.43 -13.84
CA ARG A 557 8.06 -55.41 -14.33
C ARG A 557 8.14 -54.81 -15.73
N ARG A 558 8.98 -53.79 -15.92
CA ARG A 558 9.16 -53.03 -17.18
C ARG A 558 7.95 -52.20 -17.61
N GLU A 559 6.94 -52.06 -16.75
CA GLU A 559 5.86 -51.11 -17.00
C GLU A 559 6.34 -49.68 -16.76
N HIS A 560 5.88 -48.76 -17.61
CA HIS A 560 6.06 -47.32 -17.46
C HIS A 560 4.69 -46.66 -17.28
N PHE A 561 4.66 -45.54 -16.58
CA PHE A 561 3.46 -44.77 -16.30
C PHE A 561 3.74 -43.29 -16.47
N GLU A 562 3.32 -42.78 -17.61
CA GLU A 562 3.30 -41.36 -17.93
C GLU A 562 1.96 -40.76 -17.50
N SER A 563 2.01 -39.60 -16.85
CA SER A 563 0.84 -38.99 -16.21
C SER A 563 1.06 -37.51 -15.96
N VAL A 564 -0.02 -36.80 -15.64
CA VAL A 564 -0.03 -35.34 -15.51
C VAL A 564 -0.45 -34.93 -14.10
N LEU A 565 0.38 -34.15 -13.44
CA LEU A 565 0.02 -33.41 -12.24
C LEU A 565 -0.49 -32.02 -12.63
N LEU A 566 -1.53 -31.57 -11.95
CA LEU A 566 -2.06 -30.19 -12.05
C LEU A 566 -1.85 -29.47 -10.72
N PHE A 567 -1.33 -28.26 -10.79
CA PHE A 567 -1.25 -27.29 -9.70
C PHE A 567 -2.02 -26.02 -10.07
N ILE A 568 -2.59 -25.35 -9.08
CA ILE A 568 -3.12 -24.00 -9.23
C ILE A 568 -2.03 -23.07 -8.73
N VAL A 569 -1.58 -22.15 -9.58
CA VAL A 569 -0.49 -21.22 -9.28
C VAL A 569 -0.93 -19.79 -9.57
N PRO A 570 -0.34 -18.78 -8.93
CA PRO A 570 -0.61 -17.38 -9.24
C PRO A 570 -0.32 -17.03 -10.71
N GLU A 571 -1.00 -16.00 -11.21
CA GLU A 571 -0.85 -15.54 -12.59
C GLU A 571 0.61 -15.15 -12.94
N ASP A 572 1.32 -14.55 -12.00
CA ASP A 572 2.73 -14.17 -12.09
C ASP A 572 3.73 -15.33 -11.86
N PHE A 573 3.24 -16.57 -11.73
CA PHE A 573 4.11 -17.74 -11.55
C PHE A 573 5.18 -17.83 -12.66
N ASN A 574 6.44 -17.83 -12.22
CA ASN A 574 7.63 -18.02 -13.04
C ASN A 574 8.24 -19.41 -12.78
N PRO A 575 8.24 -20.33 -13.77
CA PRO A 575 8.84 -21.66 -13.64
C PRO A 575 10.33 -21.66 -13.27
N GLY A 576 11.10 -20.63 -13.65
CA GLY A 576 12.54 -20.54 -13.32
C GLY A 576 12.81 -20.56 -11.82
N ASN A 577 11.87 -20.04 -11.03
CA ASN A 577 11.97 -19.97 -9.57
C ASN A 577 11.24 -21.13 -8.87
N ALA A 578 10.91 -22.19 -9.60
CA ALA A 578 10.13 -23.31 -9.10
C ALA A 578 10.79 -24.66 -9.34
N TYR A 579 10.48 -25.62 -8.47
CA TYR A 579 10.89 -27.00 -8.60
C TYR A 579 9.83 -27.96 -8.08
N ILE A 580 9.81 -29.20 -8.58
CA ILE A 580 9.01 -30.28 -8.00
C ILE A 580 9.90 -31.14 -7.13
N GLU A 581 9.44 -31.44 -5.93
CA GLU A 581 10.04 -32.42 -5.02
C GLU A 581 9.10 -33.63 -4.90
N ILE A 582 9.70 -34.83 -4.84
CA ILE A 582 8.98 -36.07 -4.57
C ILE A 582 9.59 -36.70 -3.32
N ASN A 583 8.81 -36.78 -2.24
CA ASN A 583 9.23 -37.44 -1.01
C ASN A 583 9.12 -38.97 -1.13
N LEU A 584 10.26 -39.65 -1.26
CA LEU A 584 10.33 -41.11 -1.33
C LEU A 584 10.70 -41.73 0.04
N GLY A 585 10.57 -40.98 1.14
CA GLY A 585 10.92 -41.43 2.48
C GLY A 585 12.40 -41.80 2.58
N SER A 586 12.69 -43.05 2.97
CA SER A 586 14.08 -43.53 3.11
C SER A 586 14.84 -43.65 1.79
N GLN A 587 14.17 -43.48 0.64
CA GLN A 587 14.79 -43.48 -0.69
C GLN A 587 15.20 -42.07 -1.16
N GLY A 588 14.98 -41.03 -0.33
CA GLY A 588 15.38 -39.65 -0.57
C GLY A 588 14.26 -38.77 -1.13
N ASN A 589 14.60 -37.50 -1.35
CA ASN A 589 13.68 -36.47 -1.86
C ASN A 589 14.25 -35.87 -3.15
N PRO A 590 14.20 -36.59 -4.29
CA PRO A 590 14.63 -36.01 -5.55
C PRO A 590 13.78 -34.81 -5.92
N ALA A 591 14.42 -33.81 -6.52
CA ALA A 591 13.78 -32.58 -6.95
C ALA A 591 14.23 -32.17 -8.36
N TRP A 592 13.31 -31.58 -9.13
CA TRP A 592 13.52 -31.17 -10.53
C TRP A 592 13.22 -29.68 -10.72
N SER A 593 14.13 -28.95 -11.36
CA SER A 593 13.90 -27.56 -11.81
C SER A 593 13.10 -27.53 -13.10
N PHE A 594 12.34 -26.45 -13.32
CA PHE A 594 11.69 -26.18 -14.61
C PHE A 594 12.52 -25.31 -15.56
N GLU A 595 13.71 -24.87 -15.13
CA GLU A 595 14.64 -24.16 -15.99
C GLU A 595 15.04 -25.04 -17.18
N TYR A 596 14.80 -24.54 -18.39
CA TYR A 596 15.36 -25.15 -19.58
C TYR A 596 16.88 -24.99 -19.55
N PRO A 597 17.66 -26.02 -19.92
CA PRO A 597 19.10 -25.85 -20.05
C PRO A 597 19.36 -24.72 -21.04
N ASP A 598 20.10 -23.72 -20.57
CA ASP A 598 20.58 -22.60 -21.34
C ASP A 598 21.20 -23.11 -22.66
N ILE A 599 20.57 -22.79 -23.79
CA ILE A 599 21.00 -23.25 -25.13
C ILE A 599 22.16 -22.37 -25.64
N SER A 600 22.79 -21.59 -24.75
CA SER A 600 23.87 -20.65 -25.03
C SER A 600 25.24 -21.29 -25.32
N HIS A 601 25.30 -22.58 -25.68
CA HIS A 601 26.45 -23.19 -26.35
C HIS A 601 26.02 -24.32 -27.30
N LYS A 602 25.69 -23.96 -28.55
CA LYS A 602 25.82 -24.85 -29.71
C LYS A 602 26.50 -24.13 -30.86
#